data_AF-A0A379QBV9-F1
#
_entry.id   AF-A0A379QBV9-F1
#
_cell.length_a   1.000
_cell.length_b   1.000
_cell.length_c   1.000
_cell.angle_alpha   90.00
_cell.angle_beta   90.00
_cell.angle_gamma   90.00
#
_symmetry.space_group_name_H-M   'P 1'
#
loop_
_entity.id
_entity.type
_entity.pdbx_description
1 polymer ?
#
loop_
_entity_poly.entity_id
_entity_poly.type
_entity_poly.pdbx_seq_one_letter_code
_entity_poly.pdbx_strand_id
1 'polypeptide(L)'
;MRNYNRLWIVWLLWITAILYFLSGRSDDFPNDVIVIINTIILLFLIRTLIFIRKKVYVITMFKSKQKPVSIPQDTSQNVTNEVKHSSELPSFSGKSCTTNSIKEKKDCFIASDTSFTGILKGGGNIIVEGQVEGDVICDNIVKIESGGHIKGEVRGQQVLINGKVEGKCYAARLSILPKGIMHGDIFSDEISIEQGGSFIGCSQLMEVSSTKIKNTILKSERFIPDIQSKLILEDKSIK
;
A
#
# COMPACT_ATOMS: atom_id res chain seq x y z
N MET A 1 -31.85 -12.87 9.97
CA MET A 1 -31.59 -12.72 11.42
C MET A 1 -32.07 -11.33 11.82
N ARG A 2 -33.16 -11.25 12.60
CA ARG A 2 -33.83 -9.98 12.94
C ARG A 2 -33.00 -9.21 13.97
N ASN A 3 -32.72 -7.94 13.68
CA ASN A 3 -31.84 -7.10 14.48
C ASN A 3 -32.50 -6.68 15.81
N TYR A 4 -32.19 -7.39 16.90
CA TYR A 4 -32.66 -7.12 18.27
C TYR A 4 -32.19 -5.77 18.84
N ASN A 5 -31.24 -5.10 18.18
CA ASN A 5 -30.64 -3.85 18.67
C ASN A 5 -31.62 -2.66 18.74
N ARG A 6 -32.75 -2.70 18.01
CA ARG A 6 -33.75 -1.63 18.10
C ARG A 6 -34.70 -1.79 19.30
N LEU A 7 -34.93 -3.02 19.76
CA LEU A 7 -35.82 -3.27 20.91
C LEU A 7 -35.20 -2.81 22.22
N TRP A 8 -33.87 -2.90 22.35
CA TRP A 8 -33.16 -2.51 23.57
C TRP A 8 -33.20 -0.99 23.82
N ILE A 9 -33.22 -0.18 22.75
CA ILE A 9 -33.36 1.28 22.84
C ILE A 9 -34.77 1.64 23.34
N VAL A 10 -35.80 0.93 22.88
CA VAL A 10 -37.18 1.15 23.32
C VAL A 10 -37.31 0.81 24.81
N TRP A 11 -36.66 -0.26 25.27
CA TRP A 11 -36.64 -0.65 26.68
C TRP A 11 -35.90 0.36 27.57
N LEU A 12 -34.75 0.88 27.14
CA LEU A 12 -34.02 1.91 27.90
C LEU A 12 -34.83 3.20 28.00
N LEU A 13 -35.50 3.60 26.92
CA LEU A 13 -36.33 4.80 26.89
C LEU A 13 -37.54 4.67 27.84
N TRP A 14 -38.13 3.48 27.93
CA TRP A 14 -39.18 3.17 28.89
C TRP A 14 -38.66 3.16 30.34
N ILE A 15 -37.49 2.56 30.60
CA ILE A 15 -36.88 2.57 31.95
C ILE A 15 -36.57 4.00 32.39
N THR A 16 -36.04 4.84 31.51
CA THR A 16 -35.77 6.25 31.83
C THR A 16 -37.07 7.04 32.08
N ALA A 17 -38.15 6.75 31.35
CA ALA A 17 -39.46 7.36 31.59
C ALA A 17 -40.07 6.92 32.93
N ILE A 18 -39.88 5.65 33.31
CA ILE A 18 -40.33 5.11 34.61
C ILE A 18 -39.51 5.70 35.76
N LEU A 19 -38.20 5.85 35.61
CA LEU A 19 -37.34 6.53 36.60
C LEU A 19 -37.70 8.00 36.76
N TYR A 20 -38.08 8.67 35.67
CA TYR A 20 -38.61 10.03 35.70
C TYR A 20 -39.94 10.10 36.45
N PHE A 21 -40.85 9.16 36.17
CA PHE A 21 -42.15 9.08 36.86
C PHE A 21 -42.00 8.77 38.36
N LEU A 22 -41.02 7.95 38.73
CA LEU A 22 -40.74 7.61 40.13
C LEU A 22 -40.00 8.74 40.86
N SER A 23 -39.21 9.55 40.17
CA SER A 23 -38.49 10.70 40.76
C SER A 23 -39.36 11.95 40.85
N GLY A 24 -40.42 12.06 40.03
CA GLY A 24 -41.33 13.21 39.96
C GLY A 24 -42.29 13.40 41.13
N ARG A 25 -41.88 13.04 42.36
CA ARG A 25 -42.66 13.30 43.59
C ARG A 25 -41.90 14.14 44.64
N SER A 26 -40.80 14.77 44.25
CA SER A 26 -40.02 15.66 45.10
C SER A 26 -40.18 17.09 44.58
N ASP A 27 -40.94 17.93 45.27
CA ASP A 27 -41.27 19.30 44.87
C ASP A 27 -40.09 20.29 45.01
N ASP A 28 -38.94 20.02 44.35
CA ASP A 28 -37.78 20.91 44.30
C ASP A 28 -37.36 21.20 42.83
N PHE A 29 -38.12 22.10 42.20
CA PHE A 29 -38.04 22.49 40.78
C PHE A 29 -36.64 22.78 40.18
N PRO A 30 -35.68 23.48 40.85
CA PRO A 30 -34.43 23.85 40.19
C PRO A 30 -33.48 22.66 39.99
N ASN A 31 -33.49 21.69 40.90
CA ASN A 31 -32.59 20.53 40.83
C ASN A 31 -33.08 19.53 39.79
N ASP A 32 -34.39 19.30 39.70
CA ASP A 32 -34.99 18.41 38.71
C ASP A 32 -34.72 18.87 37.27
N VAL A 33 -34.80 20.18 37.01
CA VAL A 33 -34.50 20.75 35.68
C VAL A 33 -33.03 20.52 35.29
N ILE A 34 -32.10 20.66 36.23
CA ILE A 34 -30.67 20.41 35.99
C ILE A 34 -30.41 18.92 35.67
N VAL A 35 -31.09 18.01 36.38
CA VAL A 35 -30.99 16.56 36.07
C VAL A 35 -31.53 16.27 34.68
N ILE A 36 -32.66 16.85 34.29
CA ILE A 36 -33.25 16.67 32.96
C ILE A 36 -32.29 17.15 31.86
N ILE A 37 -31.73 18.35 31.99
CA ILE A 37 -30.80 18.90 31.00
C ILE A 37 -29.56 18.00 30.85
N ASN A 38 -28.98 17.56 31.98
CA ASN A 38 -27.83 16.65 31.96
C ASN A 38 -28.14 15.30 31.31
N THR A 39 -29.33 14.73 31.54
CA THR A 39 -29.73 13.47 30.90
C THR A 39 -29.90 13.63 29.38
N ILE A 40 -30.46 14.74 28.91
CA ILE A 40 -30.62 15.03 27.48
C ILE A 40 -29.25 15.21 26.80
N ILE A 41 -28.34 15.94 27.44
CA ILE A 41 -26.96 16.10 26.97
C ILE A 41 -26.24 14.75 26.89
N LEU A 42 -26.37 13.92 27.94
CA LEU A 42 -25.77 12.58 27.97
C LEU A 42 -26.32 11.68 26.86
N LEU A 43 -27.64 11.71 26.62
CA LEU A 43 -28.27 10.96 25.53
C LEU A 43 -27.82 11.47 24.15
N PHE A 44 -27.64 12.79 23.98
CA PHE A 44 -27.12 13.36 22.76
C PHE A 44 -25.67 12.93 22.50
N LEU A 45 -24.81 12.97 23.53
CA LEU A 45 -23.42 12.50 23.45
C LEU A 45 -23.32 11.00 23.15
N ILE A 46 -24.17 10.17 23.77
CA ILE A 46 -24.24 8.73 23.47
C ILE A 46 -24.70 8.52 22.02
N ARG A 47 -25.69 9.29 21.54
CA ARG A 47 -26.20 9.18 20.17
C ARG A 47 -25.18 9.61 19.13
N THR A 48 -24.41 10.67 19.37
CA THR A 48 -23.31 11.11 18.49
C THR A 48 -22.17 10.10 18.51
N LEU A 49 -21.82 9.53 19.67
CA LEU A 49 -20.83 8.45 19.77
C LEU A 49 -21.25 7.19 19.00
N ILE A 50 -22.52 6.78 19.07
CA ILE A 50 -23.05 5.66 18.28
C ILE A 50 -23.00 6.00 16.78
N PHE A 51 -23.30 7.24 16.39
CA PHE A 51 -23.23 7.68 14.99
C PHE A 51 -21.78 7.67 14.46
N ILE A 52 -20.83 8.18 15.25
CA ILE A 52 -19.39 8.14 14.95
C ILE A 52 -18.94 6.68 14.84
N ARG A 53 -19.31 5.82 15.80
CA ARG A 53 -19.02 4.39 15.72
C ARG A 53 -19.67 3.70 14.54
N LYS A 54 -20.88 4.09 14.11
CA LYS A 54 -21.51 3.54 12.91
C LYS A 54 -20.78 3.96 11.63
N LYS A 55 -20.31 5.22 11.56
CA LYS A 55 -19.48 5.72 10.45
C LYS A 55 -18.14 4.99 10.36
N VAL A 56 -17.50 4.73 11.51
CA VAL A 56 -16.25 3.95 11.61
C VAL A 56 -16.48 2.44 11.42
N TYR A 57 -17.63 1.90 11.84
CA TYR A 57 -17.99 0.48 11.67
C TYR A 57 -18.35 0.15 10.22
N VAL A 58 -18.96 1.08 9.49
CA VAL A 58 -19.18 0.96 8.03
C VAL A 58 -17.86 0.89 7.27
N ILE A 59 -16.82 1.59 7.74
CA ILE A 59 -15.47 1.54 7.16
C ILE A 59 -14.76 0.19 7.48
N THR A 60 -15.19 -0.54 8.51
CA THR A 60 -14.53 -1.78 8.98
C THR A 60 -15.30 -3.08 8.67
N MET A 61 -16.41 -3.04 7.92
CA MET A 61 -17.13 -4.24 7.48
C MET A 61 -17.44 -4.26 5.99
N PHE A 62 -16.44 -4.63 5.20
CA PHE A 62 -16.60 -5.35 3.93
C PHE A 62 -15.69 -6.59 3.94
N LYS A 63 -15.95 -7.50 4.87
CA LYS A 63 -15.36 -8.85 4.84
C LYS A 63 -16.31 -9.78 4.09
N SER A 64 -15.93 -9.97 2.83
CA SER A 64 -16.22 -11.06 1.90
C SER A 64 -17.09 -12.22 2.42
N LYS A 65 -18.18 -12.48 1.69
CA LYS A 65 -18.59 -13.83 1.31
C LYS A 65 -19.02 -13.83 -0.15
N GLN A 66 -18.16 -14.33 -1.04
CA GLN A 66 -18.60 -14.92 -2.29
C GLN A 66 -18.44 -16.43 -2.19
N LYS A 67 -19.55 -17.14 -2.39
CA LYS A 67 -19.60 -18.60 -2.59
C LYS A 67 -19.05 -18.91 -3.99
N PRO A 68 -18.47 -20.11 -4.20
CA PRO A 68 -18.08 -20.54 -5.53
C PRO A 68 -19.33 -20.66 -6.42
N VAL A 69 -19.38 -19.90 -7.52
CA VAL A 69 -20.35 -20.11 -8.58
C VAL A 69 -19.76 -21.15 -9.52
N SER A 70 -20.47 -22.28 -9.60
CA SER A 70 -20.25 -23.41 -10.48
C SER A 70 -20.50 -23.06 -11.94
N ILE A 71 -19.64 -23.62 -12.79
CA ILE A 71 -19.72 -23.71 -14.26
C ILE A 71 -21.02 -24.43 -14.67
N PRO A 72 -21.70 -23.97 -15.73
CA PRO A 72 -22.35 -24.89 -16.67
C PRO A 72 -21.70 -24.85 -18.06
N GLN A 73 -21.25 -26.02 -18.50
CA GLN A 73 -21.07 -26.35 -19.91
C GLN A 73 -22.44 -26.71 -20.51
N ASP A 74 -22.73 -26.23 -21.72
CA ASP A 74 -23.27 -27.02 -22.85
C ASP A 74 -23.26 -26.13 -24.11
N THR A 75 -22.34 -26.33 -25.05
CA THR A 75 -22.35 -27.28 -26.19
C THR A 75 -23.27 -26.85 -27.36
N SER A 76 -22.58 -26.41 -28.43
CA SER A 76 -22.88 -26.53 -29.87
C SER A 76 -24.12 -25.87 -30.48
N GLN A 77 -23.88 -24.92 -31.40
CA GLN A 77 -24.30 -25.06 -32.81
C GLN A 77 -23.28 -24.45 -33.78
N ASN A 78 -22.86 -25.29 -34.72
CA ASN A 78 -22.02 -25.04 -35.90
C ASN A 78 -22.70 -24.11 -36.90
N VAL A 79 -21.92 -23.25 -37.57
CA VAL A 79 -22.00 -23.09 -39.04
C VAL A 79 -20.58 -22.96 -39.60
N THR A 80 -20.24 -23.95 -40.42
CA THR A 80 -19.03 -24.20 -41.20
C THR A 80 -18.79 -23.10 -42.23
N ASN A 81 -17.52 -22.74 -42.47
CA ASN A 81 -16.95 -22.68 -43.83
C ASN A 81 -15.41 -22.75 -43.76
N GLU A 82 -14.90 -23.73 -44.50
CA GLU A 82 -13.51 -24.14 -44.65
C GLU A 82 -12.66 -23.13 -45.43
N VAL A 83 -11.34 -23.07 -45.18
CA VAL A 83 -10.27 -23.35 -46.18
C VAL A 83 -8.98 -23.75 -45.44
N LYS A 84 -8.38 -24.87 -45.88
CA LYS A 84 -7.10 -25.49 -45.47
C LYS A 84 -5.86 -24.72 -45.99
N HIS A 85 -4.78 -24.68 -45.20
CA HIS A 85 -3.46 -25.17 -45.64
C HIS A 85 -2.52 -25.43 -44.44
N SER A 86 -1.91 -26.61 -44.45
CA SER A 86 -0.96 -27.18 -43.50
C SER A 86 0.51 -26.94 -43.89
N SER A 87 1.40 -26.71 -42.92
CA SER A 87 2.78 -27.28 -42.88
C SER A 87 3.54 -26.92 -41.58
N GLU A 88 3.56 -27.89 -40.66
CA GLU A 88 4.68 -28.43 -39.83
C GLU A 88 5.78 -27.58 -39.14
N LEU A 89 5.76 -27.75 -37.80
CA LEU A 89 6.78 -27.87 -36.71
C LEU A 89 8.22 -28.34 -37.03
N PRO A 90 9.23 -28.05 -36.15
CA PRO A 90 9.54 -28.98 -35.05
C PRO A 90 9.91 -28.35 -33.69
N SER A 91 9.61 -29.14 -32.67
CA SER A 91 9.89 -29.04 -31.23
C SER A 91 11.37 -28.91 -30.85
N PHE A 92 11.66 -28.20 -29.74
CA PHE A 92 12.85 -28.49 -28.94
C PHE A 92 12.51 -28.63 -27.45
N SER A 93 12.76 -29.85 -26.97
CA SER A 93 12.75 -30.25 -25.56
C SER A 93 13.93 -29.63 -24.81
N GLY A 94 13.66 -28.97 -23.68
CA GLY A 94 14.66 -28.66 -22.67
C GLY A 94 14.45 -29.53 -21.43
N LYS A 95 15.30 -30.56 -21.27
CA LYS A 95 15.38 -31.43 -20.09
C LYS A 95 16.04 -30.69 -18.92
N SER A 96 15.53 -30.93 -17.71
CA SER A 96 16.18 -30.81 -16.38
C SER A 96 16.79 -29.42 -16.05
N CYS A 97 16.59 -28.84 -14.87
CA CYS A 97 17.43 -29.17 -13.73
C CYS A 97 16.89 -28.50 -12.45
N THR A 98 17.03 -29.25 -11.36
CA THR A 98 17.01 -28.83 -9.95
C THR A 98 17.17 -27.32 -9.71
N THR A 99 16.16 -26.68 -9.12
CA THR A 99 16.27 -25.29 -8.68
C THR A 99 15.48 -25.08 -7.39
N ASN A 100 16.17 -24.50 -6.41
CA ASN A 100 15.68 -24.12 -5.09
C ASN A 100 14.28 -23.50 -5.16
N SER A 101 13.45 -23.66 -4.12
CA SER A 101 12.15 -23.00 -4.01
C SER A 101 12.29 -21.47 -4.09
N ILE A 102 12.32 -20.95 -5.32
CA ILE A 102 12.15 -19.54 -5.63
C ILE A 102 10.70 -19.26 -5.24
N LYS A 103 10.50 -18.53 -4.13
CA LYS A 103 9.19 -17.98 -3.82
C LYS A 103 8.81 -17.08 -4.99
N GLU A 104 7.93 -17.56 -5.87
CA GLU A 104 7.34 -16.74 -6.91
C GLU A 104 6.61 -15.57 -6.25
N LYS A 105 7.15 -14.37 -6.42
CA LYS A 105 6.51 -13.13 -6.00
C LYS A 105 5.35 -12.91 -6.95
N LYS A 106 4.13 -12.89 -6.39
CA LYS A 106 2.92 -12.60 -7.16
C LYS A 106 2.81 -11.12 -7.43
N ASP A 107 2.31 -10.80 -8.62
CA ASP A 107 2.02 -9.43 -9.01
C ASP A 107 0.69 -8.97 -8.37
N CYS A 108 0.63 -7.67 -8.09
CA CYS A 108 -0.56 -6.99 -7.62
C CYS A 108 -1.11 -6.08 -8.73
N PHE A 109 -2.40 -6.20 -8.99
CA PHE A 109 -3.10 -5.39 -9.97
C PHE A 109 -4.24 -4.64 -9.28
N ILE A 110 -4.29 -3.31 -9.47
CA ILE A 110 -5.35 -2.43 -8.98
C ILE A 110 -6.15 -1.97 -10.18
N ALA A 111 -7.39 -2.42 -10.27
CA ALA A 111 -8.29 -2.11 -11.38
C ALA A 111 -8.76 -0.65 -11.36
N SER A 112 -9.18 -0.13 -12.52
CA SER A 112 -9.64 1.24 -12.72
C SER A 112 -10.76 1.69 -11.76
N ASP A 113 -11.68 0.80 -11.40
CA ASP A 113 -12.83 1.10 -10.54
C ASP A 113 -12.53 0.92 -9.04
N THR A 114 -11.24 0.86 -8.68
CA THR A 114 -10.80 0.69 -7.29
C THR A 114 -10.21 2.00 -6.77
N SER A 115 -10.66 2.44 -5.60
CA SER A 115 -9.99 3.47 -4.82
C SER A 115 -9.35 2.84 -3.58
N PHE A 116 -8.06 3.08 -3.40
CA PHE A 116 -7.28 2.60 -2.25
C PHE A 116 -6.76 3.79 -1.45
N THR A 117 -6.92 3.75 -0.13
CA THR A 117 -6.38 4.77 0.78
C THR A 117 -5.54 4.10 1.85
N GLY A 118 -4.29 4.54 2.01
CA GLY A 118 -3.36 4.03 3.03
C GLY A 118 -2.01 3.63 2.48
N ILE A 119 -1.36 2.66 3.13
CA ILE A 119 -0.01 2.19 2.75
C ILE A 119 -0.12 0.84 2.04
N LEU A 120 0.30 0.79 0.78
CA LEU A 120 0.39 -0.42 -0.03
C LEU A 120 1.83 -0.93 -0.04
N LYS A 121 2.05 -2.17 0.43
CA LYS A 121 3.35 -2.83 0.38
C LYS A 121 3.26 -4.09 -0.46
N GLY A 122 4.01 -4.12 -1.57
CA GLY A 122 4.05 -5.27 -2.49
C GLY A 122 5.48 -5.77 -2.68
N GLY A 123 5.66 -7.09 -2.65
CA GLY A 123 6.96 -7.71 -2.94
C GLY A 123 7.19 -7.95 -4.43
N GLY A 124 6.13 -8.20 -5.20
CA GLY A 124 6.15 -8.40 -6.66
C GLY A 124 5.87 -7.12 -7.43
N ASN A 125 5.54 -7.21 -8.72
CA ASN A 125 5.24 -6.02 -9.50
C ASN A 125 3.86 -5.46 -9.10
N ILE A 126 3.73 -4.13 -9.07
CA ILE A 126 2.46 -3.46 -8.77
C ILE A 126 2.03 -2.71 -10.02
N ILE A 127 0.83 -3.01 -10.52
CA ILE A 127 0.20 -2.34 -11.65
C ILE A 127 -1.02 -1.58 -11.14
N VAL A 128 -1.09 -0.28 -11.43
CA VAL A 128 -2.13 0.62 -10.92
C VAL A 128 -2.89 1.26 -12.07
N GLU A 129 -4.15 0.86 -12.25
CA GLU A 129 -5.10 1.49 -13.17
C GLU A 129 -6.16 2.36 -12.46
N GLY A 130 -6.30 2.22 -11.14
CA GLY A 130 -7.29 2.93 -10.32
C GLY A 130 -6.75 4.15 -9.57
N GLN A 131 -7.47 4.56 -8.51
CA GLN A 131 -7.11 5.70 -7.67
C GLN A 131 -6.41 5.24 -6.38
N VAL A 132 -5.26 5.82 -6.07
CA VAL A 132 -4.48 5.48 -4.88
C VAL A 132 -4.12 6.76 -4.13
N GLU A 133 -4.56 6.85 -2.87
CA GLU A 133 -4.25 7.94 -1.96
C GLU A 133 -3.41 7.41 -0.79
N GLY A 134 -2.12 7.71 -0.79
CA GLY A 134 -1.17 7.29 0.24
C GLY A 134 0.13 6.76 -0.32
N ASP A 135 0.77 5.86 0.43
CA ASP A 135 2.16 5.44 0.16
C ASP A 135 2.18 4.09 -0.55
N VAL A 136 2.83 4.02 -1.71
CA VAL A 136 3.04 2.78 -2.47
C VAL A 136 4.49 2.38 -2.35
N ILE A 137 4.76 1.23 -1.74
CA ILE A 137 6.11 0.71 -1.50
C ILE A 137 6.22 -0.65 -2.19
N CYS A 138 7.12 -0.72 -3.15
CA CYS A 138 7.42 -1.91 -3.93
C CYS A 138 8.93 -2.15 -3.98
N ASP A 139 9.36 -3.41 -3.85
CA ASP A 139 10.77 -3.76 -3.98
C ASP A 139 11.21 -3.90 -5.46
N ASN A 140 10.25 -4.09 -6.36
CA ASN A 140 10.48 -4.34 -7.80
C ASN A 140 9.93 -3.17 -8.65
N ILE A 141 8.97 -3.46 -9.52
CA ILE A 141 8.44 -2.55 -10.54
C ILE A 141 7.10 -2.00 -10.07
N VAL A 142 6.92 -0.69 -10.18
CA VAL A 142 5.63 -0.02 -10.05
C VAL A 142 5.25 0.56 -11.41
N LYS A 143 4.15 0.08 -11.98
CA LYS A 143 3.61 0.55 -13.24
C LYS A 143 2.30 1.29 -12.98
N ILE A 144 2.27 2.59 -13.25
CA ILE A 144 1.04 3.37 -13.28
C ILE A 144 0.54 3.37 -14.72
N GLU A 145 -0.65 2.84 -14.94
CA GLU A 145 -1.30 2.83 -16.25
C GLU A 145 -2.04 4.15 -16.52
N SER A 146 -2.55 4.35 -17.73
CA SER A 146 -3.16 5.62 -18.14
C SER A 146 -4.42 6.03 -17.37
N GLY A 147 -5.16 5.07 -16.80
CA GLY A 147 -6.28 5.35 -15.88
C GLY A 147 -5.84 5.61 -14.44
N GLY A 148 -4.58 5.30 -14.11
CA GLY A 148 -4.04 5.33 -12.78
C GLY A 148 -3.82 6.76 -12.28
N HIS A 149 -4.32 7.04 -11.08
CA HIS A 149 -4.07 8.29 -10.38
C HIS A 149 -3.52 8.01 -8.99
N ILE A 150 -2.30 8.48 -8.71
CA ILE A 150 -1.66 8.32 -7.42
C ILE A 150 -1.43 9.69 -6.78
N LYS A 151 -1.90 9.85 -5.55
CA LYS A 151 -1.61 10.99 -4.68
C LYS A 151 -0.86 10.51 -3.46
N GLY A 152 0.40 10.91 -3.31
CA GLY A 152 1.23 10.54 -2.17
C GLY A 152 2.66 10.18 -2.54
N GLU A 153 3.23 9.21 -1.84
CA GLU A 153 4.62 8.81 -2.00
C GLU A 153 4.75 7.45 -2.71
N VAL A 154 5.52 7.39 -3.79
CA VAL A 154 5.76 6.16 -4.54
C VAL A 154 7.22 5.75 -4.38
N ARG A 155 7.47 4.55 -3.86
CA ARG A 155 8.80 3.94 -3.71
C ARG A 155 8.88 2.65 -4.50
N GLY A 156 9.87 2.54 -5.39
CA GLY A 156 10.10 1.36 -6.24
C GLY A 156 11.57 1.19 -6.62
N GLN A 157 11.98 0.02 -7.11
CA GLN A 157 13.26 -0.07 -7.81
C GLN A 157 13.15 0.56 -9.20
N GLN A 158 12.07 0.26 -9.91
CA GLN A 158 11.76 0.85 -11.20
C GLN A 158 10.31 1.34 -11.22
N VAL A 159 10.10 2.57 -11.68
CA VAL A 159 8.77 3.18 -11.75
C VAL A 159 8.49 3.58 -13.20
N LEU A 160 7.36 3.10 -13.73
CA LEU A 160 6.85 3.47 -15.05
C LEU A 160 5.57 4.28 -14.88
N ILE A 161 5.56 5.51 -15.38
CA ILE A 161 4.43 6.44 -15.24
C ILE A 161 3.74 6.60 -16.59
N ASN A 162 2.58 5.97 -16.79
CA ASN A 162 1.68 6.17 -17.94
C ASN A 162 0.42 6.96 -17.60
N GLY A 163 0.22 7.31 -16.32
CA GLY A 163 -0.94 8.03 -15.81
C GLY A 163 -0.54 9.28 -15.04
N LYS A 164 -1.32 9.67 -14.02
CA LYS A 164 -1.10 10.91 -13.26
C LYS A 164 -0.59 10.64 -11.85
N VAL A 165 0.58 11.17 -11.51
CA VAL A 165 1.19 11.07 -10.18
C VAL A 165 1.37 12.46 -9.57
N GLU A 166 0.88 12.65 -8.35
CA GLU A 166 1.03 13.87 -7.57
C GLU A 166 1.72 13.55 -6.23
N GLY A 167 2.92 14.08 -6.02
CA GLY A 167 3.66 13.92 -4.76
C GLY A 167 5.14 13.61 -4.97
N LYS A 168 5.67 12.69 -4.17
CA LYS A 168 7.10 12.35 -4.18
C LYS A 168 7.33 10.97 -4.77
N CYS A 169 8.29 10.85 -5.68
CA CYS A 169 8.66 9.58 -6.28
C CYS A 169 10.10 9.23 -5.93
N TYR A 170 10.32 8.04 -5.39
CA TYR A 170 11.62 7.48 -5.06
C TYR A 170 11.81 6.22 -5.90
N ALA A 171 12.74 6.26 -6.86
CA ALA A 171 13.01 5.13 -7.74
C ALA A 171 14.48 5.07 -8.14
N ALA A 172 15.08 3.89 -8.30
CA ALA A 172 16.42 3.83 -8.90
C ALA A 172 16.36 4.23 -10.37
N ARG A 173 15.35 3.69 -11.09
CA ARG A 173 15.07 4.03 -12.50
C ARG A 173 13.63 4.52 -12.64
N LEU A 174 13.46 5.73 -13.17
CA LEU A 174 12.16 6.31 -13.47
C LEU A 174 11.97 6.47 -14.98
N SER A 175 10.86 5.96 -15.52
CA SER A 175 10.49 6.12 -16.93
C SER A 175 9.11 6.74 -17.04
N ILE A 176 9.02 7.94 -17.61
CA ILE A 176 7.76 8.62 -17.88
C ILE A 176 7.34 8.29 -19.31
N LEU A 177 6.21 7.60 -19.45
CA LEU A 177 5.64 7.14 -20.71
C LEU A 177 4.86 8.28 -21.41
N PRO A 178 4.42 8.11 -22.66
CA PRO A 178 3.81 9.20 -23.47
C PRO A 178 2.57 9.86 -22.87
N LYS A 179 1.82 9.19 -21.99
CA LYS A 179 0.66 9.76 -21.28
C LYS A 179 0.94 10.05 -19.80
N GLY A 180 2.19 9.86 -19.37
CA GLY A 180 2.63 10.07 -18.00
C GLY A 180 2.71 11.55 -17.65
N ILE A 181 2.04 11.93 -16.57
CA ILE A 181 2.11 13.26 -15.99
C ILE A 181 2.57 13.12 -14.54
N MET A 182 3.76 13.64 -14.24
CA MET A 182 4.31 13.66 -12.89
C MET A 182 4.36 15.10 -12.36
N HIS A 183 3.70 15.33 -11.23
CA HIS A 183 3.74 16.59 -10.49
C HIS A 183 4.37 16.38 -9.11
N GLY A 184 5.46 17.07 -8.83
CA GLY A 184 6.14 17.07 -7.54
C GLY A 184 7.62 16.69 -7.64
N ASP A 185 8.16 16.11 -6.56
CA ASP A 185 9.60 15.89 -6.44
C ASP A 185 10.00 14.46 -6.83
N ILE A 186 11.02 14.34 -7.68
CA ILE A 186 11.61 13.05 -8.09
C ILE A 186 12.94 12.87 -7.38
N PHE A 187 13.12 11.70 -6.76
CA PHE A 187 14.37 11.24 -6.19
C PHE A 187 14.78 9.95 -6.91
N SER A 188 15.68 10.07 -7.89
CA SER A 188 16.12 8.91 -8.67
C SER A 188 17.51 9.06 -9.27
N ASP A 189 18.17 7.93 -9.50
CA ASP A 189 19.51 7.90 -10.11
C ASP A 189 19.43 8.06 -11.63
N GLU A 190 18.40 7.46 -12.25
CA GLU A 190 18.17 7.52 -13.70
C GLU A 190 16.73 7.94 -14.02
N ILE A 191 16.57 8.96 -14.87
CA ILE A 191 15.28 9.47 -15.34
C ILE A 191 15.26 9.40 -16.87
N SER A 192 14.23 8.75 -17.42
CA SER A 192 13.92 8.75 -18.85
C SER A 192 12.52 9.30 -19.08
N ILE A 193 12.38 10.17 -20.06
CA ILE A 193 11.10 10.79 -20.44
C ILE A 193 10.85 10.48 -21.91
N GLU A 194 9.80 9.71 -22.19
CA GLU A 194 9.37 9.39 -23.54
C GLU A 194 8.59 10.55 -24.18
N GLN A 195 8.46 10.52 -25.51
CA GLN A 195 7.75 11.56 -26.25
C GLN A 195 6.28 11.66 -25.81
N GLY A 196 5.90 12.83 -25.29
CA GLY A 196 4.56 13.10 -24.74
C GLY A 196 4.49 13.07 -23.21
N GLY A 197 5.49 12.50 -22.54
CA GLY A 197 5.61 12.55 -21.08
C GLY A 197 5.83 13.98 -20.58
N SER A 198 5.18 14.33 -19.46
CA SER A 198 5.28 15.64 -18.83
C SER A 198 5.71 15.51 -17.37
N PHE A 199 6.73 16.28 -17.00
CA PHE A 199 7.23 16.37 -15.63
C PHE A 199 7.26 17.82 -15.18
N ILE A 200 6.67 18.09 -14.01
CA ILE A 200 6.61 19.41 -13.39
C ILE A 200 7.01 19.29 -11.92
N GLY A 201 8.23 19.76 -11.61
CA GLY A 201 8.73 19.84 -10.23
C GLY A 201 10.26 19.79 -10.17
N CYS A 202 10.81 19.32 -9.05
CA CYS A 202 12.24 19.26 -8.82
C CYS A 202 12.76 17.80 -8.87
N SER A 203 13.86 17.56 -9.57
CA SER A 203 14.55 16.27 -9.56
C SER A 203 15.83 16.35 -8.71
N GLN A 204 16.08 15.29 -7.94
CA GLN A 204 17.26 15.12 -7.09
C GLN A 204 17.79 13.69 -7.25
N LEU A 205 19.09 13.51 -7.08
CA LEU A 205 19.70 12.19 -7.05
C LEU A 205 19.32 11.46 -5.77
N MET A 206 19.11 10.15 -5.85
CA MET A 206 18.80 9.35 -4.68
C MET A 206 20.10 9.04 -3.92
N GLU A 207 20.34 9.69 -2.79
CA GLU A 207 21.46 9.31 -1.94
C GLU A 207 21.21 7.92 -1.35
N VAL A 208 21.84 6.91 -1.95
CA VAL A 208 22.06 5.62 -1.30
C VAL A 208 22.88 5.90 -0.05
N SER A 209 22.21 5.90 1.10
CA SER A 209 22.83 6.00 2.44
C SER A 209 23.83 4.86 2.63
N SER A 210 25.05 5.09 2.14
CA SER A 210 26.23 4.23 2.22
C SER A 210 26.85 4.27 3.62
N THR A 211 26.01 4.25 4.66
CA THR A 211 26.43 4.42 6.06
C THR A 211 27.08 3.15 6.63
N LYS A 212 27.07 2.00 5.94
CA LYS A 212 27.69 0.76 6.45
C LYS A 212 29.13 0.49 5.99
N ILE A 213 29.64 1.16 4.95
CA ILE A 213 30.97 0.84 4.40
C ILE A 213 32.08 1.68 5.07
N LYS A 214 31.83 2.95 5.41
CA LYS A 214 32.85 3.80 6.08
C LYS A 214 33.29 3.29 7.46
N ASN A 215 32.40 2.65 8.21
CA ASN A 215 32.74 2.13 9.55
C ASN A 215 33.57 0.83 9.52
N THR A 216 33.67 0.16 8.37
CA THR A 216 34.52 -1.04 8.23
C THR A 216 35.94 -0.67 7.82
N ILE A 217 36.11 0.33 6.95
CA ILE A 217 37.44 0.76 6.48
C ILE A 217 38.22 1.53 7.56
N LEU A 218 37.55 2.34 8.39
CA LEU A 218 38.19 3.03 9.54
C LEU A 218 38.55 2.09 10.71
N LYS A 219 38.14 0.82 10.66
CA LYS A 219 38.49 -0.19 11.68
C LYS A 219 39.67 -1.07 11.24
N SER A 220 39.91 -1.24 9.93
CA SER A 220 41.03 -2.03 9.40
C SER A 220 42.37 -1.30 9.41
N GLU A 221 42.40 0.04 9.45
CA GLU A 221 43.65 0.81 9.53
C GLU A 221 44.33 0.76 10.92
N ARG A 222 43.68 0.20 11.94
CA ARG A 222 44.29 0.00 13.27
C ARG A 222 44.99 -1.36 13.46
N PHE A 223 45.12 -2.14 12.38
CA PHE A 223 45.62 -3.52 12.43
C PHE A 223 46.71 -3.80 11.38
N ILE A 224 47.72 -2.93 11.30
CA ILE A 224 49.01 -3.29 10.69
C ILE A 224 50.06 -3.24 11.82
N PRO A 225 50.64 -4.39 12.22
CA PRO A 225 51.64 -4.45 13.26
C PRO A 225 52.95 -3.80 12.80
N ASP A 226 53.57 -3.14 13.76
CA ASP A 226 54.91 -2.56 13.72
C ASP A 226 55.96 -3.66 13.43
N ILE A 227 56.38 -3.79 12.16
CA ILE A 227 57.47 -4.68 11.71
C ILE A 227 58.68 -3.86 11.20
N GLN A 228 58.71 -2.54 11.38
CA GLN A 228 59.84 -1.72 10.91
C GLN A 228 60.94 -1.47 11.94
N SER A 229 60.85 -1.99 13.17
CA SER A 229 61.86 -1.75 14.21
C SER A 229 62.97 -2.82 14.36
N LYS A 230 63.01 -3.88 13.52
CA LYS A 230 63.97 -5.00 13.69
C LYS A 230 65.03 -5.21 12.58
N LEU A 231 65.28 -4.22 11.73
CA LEU A 231 66.30 -4.32 10.65
C LEU A 231 67.40 -3.24 10.67
N ILE A 232 67.61 -2.53 11.79
CA ILE A 232 68.64 -1.46 11.89
C ILE A 232 69.74 -1.76 12.94
N LEU A 233 69.85 -2.98 13.47
CA LEU A 233 70.86 -3.30 14.50
C LEU A 233 71.83 -4.44 14.15
N GLU A 234 72.27 -4.54 12.90
CA GLU A 234 73.32 -5.53 12.54
C GLU A 234 74.44 -4.99 11.64
N ASP A 235 74.71 -3.68 11.67
CA ASP A 235 75.89 -3.10 11.03
C ASP A 235 76.79 -2.30 12.01
N LYS A 236 76.90 -2.78 13.26
CA LYS A 236 77.94 -2.35 14.21
C LYS A 236 78.50 -3.54 14.99
N SER A 237 79.31 -4.36 14.34
CA SER A 237 80.35 -5.16 14.99
C SER A 237 81.42 -5.60 13.99
N ILE A 238 82.24 -4.64 13.54
CA ILE A 238 83.65 -4.90 13.24
C ILE A 238 84.46 -3.83 13.97
N LYS A 239 84.88 -4.17 15.19
CA LYS A 239 86.18 -3.82 15.75
C LYS A 239 86.44 -4.65 17.00
#